data_AF-A0A4R1G253-F1
#
_entry.id   AF-A0A4R1G253-F1
#
_cell.length_a   1.000
_cell.length_b   1.000
_cell.length_c   1.000
_cell.angle_alpha   90.00
_cell.angle_beta   90.00
_cell.angle_gamma   90.00
#
_symmetry.space_group_name_H-M   'P 1'
#
loop_
_entity.id
_entity.type
_entity.pdbx_description
1 polymer ?
#
loop_
_entity_poly.entity_id
_entity_poly.type
_entity_poly.pdbx_seq_one_letter_code
_entity_poly.pdbx_strand_id
1 'polypeptide(L)'
;MIKRNFIISLSLILFACGNINQSETVPTMVGIANPASVYCEQQGGKSTISVNEEGSEYGLCILPNGKQVDEWDFYRQQQSIKSFDNKFDVLIIYYDLAKREQVLIAIVQQQAEIVYDYKNFSAFAIKTAQPVKTKKNLQRVEGILQVQFDGKQQLHRNM
;
A
#
# COMPACT_ATOMS: atom_id res chain seq x y z
N MET A 1 49.80 16.69 63.25
CA MET A 1 49.78 15.51 64.13
C MET A 1 48.50 14.74 63.89
N ILE A 2 48.66 13.50 63.40
CA ILE A 2 47.62 12.56 63.01
C ILE A 2 47.05 11.90 64.27
N LYS A 3 45.72 11.90 64.45
CA LYS A 3 45.04 10.94 65.33
C LYS A 3 44.12 10.07 64.47
N ARG A 4 44.61 8.86 64.24
CA ARG A 4 43.95 7.71 63.64
C ARG A 4 42.99 7.13 64.68
N ASN A 5 41.73 6.86 64.32
CA ASN A 5 40.92 5.83 64.97
C ASN A 5 40.00 5.19 63.93
N PHE A 6 40.36 3.96 63.58
CA PHE A 6 39.71 3.06 62.65
C PHE A 6 38.62 2.32 63.44
N ILE A 7 37.35 2.61 63.20
CA ILE A 7 36.24 1.79 63.70
C ILE A 7 35.58 1.13 62.51
N ILE A 8 35.79 -0.19 62.40
CA ILE A 8 35.12 -1.09 61.49
C ILE A 8 33.68 -1.24 62.00
N SER A 9 32.71 -0.70 61.27
CA SER A 9 31.28 -0.94 61.50
C SER A 9 30.71 -1.73 60.31
N LEU A 10 30.49 -3.00 60.57
CA LEU A 10 29.83 -3.96 59.70
C LEU A 10 28.33 -3.64 59.66
N SER A 11 27.88 -2.92 58.62
CA SER A 11 26.46 -2.63 58.40
C SER A 11 25.90 -3.54 57.30
N LEU A 12 25.11 -4.52 57.74
CA LEU A 12 24.35 -5.48 56.94
C LEU A 12 23.19 -4.73 56.25
N ILE A 13 23.27 -4.49 54.94
CA ILE A 13 22.17 -3.87 54.19
C ILE A 13 21.16 -4.96 53.82
N LEU A 14 20.00 -4.93 54.47
CA LEU A 14 18.82 -5.73 54.13
C LEU A 14 18.26 -5.25 52.78
N PHE A 15 18.26 -6.13 51.78
CA PHE A 15 17.56 -5.94 50.52
C PHE A 15 16.04 -5.99 50.78
N ALA A 16 15.37 -4.85 50.74
CA ALA A 16 13.91 -4.79 50.65
C ALA A 16 13.51 -4.96 49.17
N CYS A 17 12.90 -6.10 48.82
CA CYS A 17 12.20 -6.25 47.55
C CYS A 17 10.95 -5.36 47.56
N GLY A 18 11.04 -4.18 46.95
CA GLY A 18 9.86 -3.44 46.52
C GLY A 18 9.20 -4.19 45.37
N ASN A 19 7.94 -4.60 45.54
CA ASN A 19 7.10 -5.05 44.43
C ASN A 19 6.85 -3.84 43.52
N ILE A 20 7.63 -3.73 42.45
CA ILE A 20 7.35 -2.82 41.35
C ILE A 20 6.18 -3.46 40.61
N ASN A 21 4.95 -3.05 40.94
CA ASN A 21 3.82 -3.23 40.03
C ASN A 21 4.09 -2.33 38.82
N GLN A 22 4.94 -2.79 37.91
CA GLN A 22 5.03 -2.28 36.56
C GLN A 22 3.70 -2.63 35.90
N SER A 23 2.76 -1.70 35.97
CA SER A 23 1.69 -1.66 34.99
C SER A 23 2.39 -1.44 33.66
N GLU A 24 2.69 -2.53 32.97
CA GLU A 24 3.10 -2.50 31.58
C GLU A 24 1.94 -1.88 30.81
N THR A 25 2.05 -0.57 30.53
CA THR A 25 1.29 0.03 29.45
C THR A 25 1.77 -0.67 28.18
N VAL A 26 1.03 -1.71 27.77
CA VAL A 26 1.20 -2.32 26.46
C VAL A 26 1.16 -1.15 25.46
N PRO A 27 2.25 -0.86 24.73
CA PRO A 27 2.23 0.20 23.75
C PRO A 27 1.11 -0.13 22.78
N THR A 28 0.08 0.72 22.77
CA THR A 28 -1.04 0.57 21.85
C THR A 28 -0.42 0.59 20.47
N MET A 29 -0.52 -0.53 19.74
CA MET A 29 -0.05 -0.59 18.37
C MET A 29 -0.92 0.38 17.58
N VAL A 30 -0.47 1.63 17.44
CA VAL A 30 -1.11 2.61 16.58
C VAL A 30 -1.00 2.02 15.18
N GLY A 31 -2.12 1.52 14.67
CA GLY A 31 -2.18 0.96 13.33
C GLY A 31 -1.70 1.98 12.30
N ILE A 32 -1.30 1.49 11.11
CA ILE A 32 -1.03 2.38 9.97
C ILE A 32 -2.27 3.26 9.77
N ALA A 33 -2.07 4.58 9.79
CA ALA A 33 -3.16 5.53 9.62
C ALA A 33 -3.89 5.27 8.29
N ASN A 34 -5.22 5.36 8.30
CA ASN A 34 -6.01 5.20 7.09
C ASN A 34 -5.60 6.28 6.07
N PRO A 35 -5.07 5.92 4.89
CA PRO A 35 -4.64 6.89 3.89
C PRO A 35 -5.74 7.86 3.45
N ALA A 36 -7.00 7.42 3.44
CA ALA A 36 -8.14 8.27 3.09
C ALA A 36 -8.41 9.34 4.15
N SER A 37 -8.34 8.96 5.43
CA SER A 37 -8.51 9.89 6.56
C SER A 37 -7.35 10.88 6.65
N VAL A 38 -6.11 10.40 6.48
CA VAL A 38 -4.93 11.28 6.38
C VAL A 38 -5.07 12.27 5.23
N TYR A 39 -5.57 11.82 4.08
CA TYR A 39 -5.81 12.69 2.94
C TYR A 39 -6.89 13.74 3.25
N CYS A 40 -7.99 13.36 3.92
CA CYS A 40 -9.01 14.31 4.36
C CYS A 40 -8.42 15.45 5.18
N GLU A 41 -7.61 15.12 6.19
CA GLU A 41 -6.94 16.10 7.05
C GLU A 41 -5.94 16.97 6.27
N GLN A 42 -5.20 16.39 5.33
CA GLN A 42 -4.30 17.14 4.44
C GLN A 42 -5.04 18.15 3.55
N GLN A 43 -6.29 17.88 3.19
CA GLN A 43 -7.15 18.83 2.47
C GLN A 43 -7.83 19.85 3.40
N GLY A 44 -7.46 19.87 4.69
CA GLY A 44 -8.04 20.74 5.71
C GLY A 44 -9.42 20.29 6.21
N GLY A 45 -9.85 19.08 5.86
CA GLY A 45 -11.10 18.50 6.34
C GLY A 45 -10.97 17.80 7.69
N LYS A 46 -12.12 17.31 8.20
CA LYS A 46 -12.20 16.47 9.39
C LYS A 46 -12.73 15.08 9.03
N SER A 47 -11.96 14.06 9.34
CA SER A 47 -12.36 12.65 9.24
C SER A 47 -13.38 12.28 10.32
N THR A 48 -14.44 11.57 9.95
CA THR A 48 -15.42 11.00 10.88
C THR A 48 -15.94 9.66 10.38
N ILE A 49 -16.32 8.77 11.31
CA ILE A 49 -16.96 7.50 10.97
C ILE A 49 -18.47 7.69 11.04
N SER A 50 -19.17 7.16 10.03
CA SER A 50 -20.63 7.08 9.99
C SER A 50 -21.07 5.65 9.74
N VAL A 51 -22.33 5.35 10.05
CA VAL A 51 -22.92 4.00 9.97
C VAL A 51 -24.10 4.06 9.00
N ASN A 52 -24.18 3.14 8.04
CA ASN A 52 -25.32 3.06 7.12
C ASN A 52 -26.51 2.31 7.76
N GLU A 53 -27.64 2.22 7.05
CA GLU A 53 -28.85 1.55 7.54
C GLU A 53 -28.63 0.04 7.83
N GLU A 54 -27.65 -0.57 7.16
CA GLU A 54 -27.25 -1.97 7.34
C GLU A 54 -26.25 -2.18 8.50
N GLY A 55 -25.84 -1.12 9.19
CA GLY A 55 -24.87 -1.19 10.30
C GLY A 55 -23.40 -1.20 9.87
N SER A 56 -23.10 -1.00 8.60
CA SER A 56 -21.74 -0.90 8.08
C SER A 56 -21.13 0.47 8.33
N GLU A 57 -19.91 0.50 8.86
CA GLU A 57 -19.14 1.73 9.08
C GLU A 57 -18.44 2.21 7.79
N TYR A 58 -18.43 3.52 7.58
CA TYR A 58 -17.69 4.17 6.50
C TYR A 58 -17.14 5.53 6.94
N GLY A 59 -16.04 5.96 6.30
CA GLY A 59 -15.41 7.25 6.58
C GLY A 59 -16.02 8.39 5.77
N LEU A 60 -16.32 9.50 6.43
CA LEU A 60 -16.70 10.78 5.82
C LEU A 60 -15.62 11.85 6.08
N CYS A 61 -15.30 12.62 5.05
CA CYS A 61 -14.52 13.84 5.15
C CYS A 61 -15.46 15.05 5.17
N ILE A 62 -15.44 15.81 6.28
CA ILE A 62 -16.11 17.11 6.38
C ILE A 62 -15.13 18.19 5.93
N LEU A 63 -15.32 18.73 4.74
CA LEU A 63 -14.46 19.74 4.13
C LEU A 63 -14.63 21.13 4.80
N PRO A 64 -13.69 22.08 4.63
CA PRO A 64 -13.77 23.42 5.23
C PRO A 64 -15.03 24.22 4.86
N ASN A 65 -15.63 23.93 3.71
CA ASN A 65 -16.89 24.52 3.26
C ASN A 65 -18.15 23.82 3.83
N GLY A 66 -17.98 22.87 4.74
CA GLY A 66 -19.05 22.07 5.35
C GLY A 66 -19.53 20.90 4.49
N LYS A 67 -19.04 20.73 3.26
CA LYS A 67 -19.42 19.61 2.40
C LYS A 67 -18.90 18.30 2.97
N GLN A 68 -19.77 17.28 3.00
CA GLN A 68 -19.41 15.93 3.39
C GLN A 68 -19.22 15.05 2.15
N VAL A 69 -18.12 14.29 2.11
CA VAL A 69 -17.80 13.35 1.03
C VAL A 69 -17.26 12.05 1.63
N ASP A 70 -17.48 10.91 0.99
CA ASP A 70 -16.81 9.65 1.39
C ASP A 70 -15.28 9.81 1.23
N GLU A 71 -14.54 9.47 2.29
CA GLU A 71 -13.08 9.71 2.32
C GLU A 71 -12.34 8.92 1.26
N TRP A 72 -12.77 7.69 1.01
CA TRP A 72 -12.12 6.79 0.09
C TRP A 72 -12.38 7.20 -1.36
N ASP A 73 -13.59 7.65 -1.66
CA ASP A 73 -13.92 8.21 -2.97
C ASP A 73 -13.18 9.53 -3.19
N PHE A 74 -13.09 10.39 -2.18
CA PHE A 74 -12.33 11.64 -2.26
C PHE A 74 -10.84 11.40 -2.48
N TYR A 75 -10.24 10.47 -1.74
CA TYR A 75 -8.85 10.05 -1.91
C TYR A 75 -8.59 9.47 -3.31
N ARG A 76 -9.47 8.57 -3.78
CA ARG A 76 -9.31 7.93 -5.10
C ARG A 76 -9.54 8.87 -6.27
N GLN A 77 -10.41 9.88 -6.15
CA GLN A 77 -10.56 10.91 -7.18
C GLN A 77 -9.24 11.65 -7.43
N GLN A 78 -8.48 11.95 -6.37
CA GLN A 78 -7.16 12.55 -6.57
C GLN A 78 -6.15 11.58 -7.18
N GLN A 79 -6.19 10.30 -6.78
CA GLN A 79 -5.33 9.27 -7.39
C GLN A 79 -5.72 9.00 -8.85
N SER A 80 -6.99 9.19 -9.23
CA SER A 80 -7.43 9.04 -10.62
C SER A 80 -6.92 10.19 -11.49
N ILE A 81 -6.89 11.42 -10.94
CA ILE A 81 -6.32 12.60 -11.60
C ILE A 81 -4.79 12.47 -11.72
N LYS A 82 -4.06 12.07 -10.67
CA LYS A 82 -2.61 11.81 -10.76
C LYS A 82 -2.25 10.61 -11.64
N SER A 83 -3.14 9.63 -11.75
CA SER A 83 -2.95 8.50 -12.64
C SER A 83 -3.24 8.80 -14.11
N PHE A 84 -3.75 9.99 -14.44
CA PHE A 84 -3.97 10.37 -15.83
C PHE A 84 -2.64 10.55 -16.58
N ASP A 85 -1.55 10.85 -15.87
CA ASP A 85 -0.20 10.96 -16.44
C ASP A 85 0.56 9.62 -16.52
N ASN A 86 0.07 8.54 -15.90
CA ASN A 86 0.68 7.19 -15.88
C ASN A 86 -0.32 6.08 -16.30
N LYS A 87 -1.39 6.46 -17.00
CA LYS A 87 -2.51 5.55 -17.31
C LYS A 87 -2.06 4.59 -18.41
N PHE A 88 -1.86 3.32 -18.06
CA PHE A 88 -1.56 2.17 -18.93
C PHE A 88 -0.09 1.80 -19.16
N ASP A 89 0.82 2.14 -18.26
CA ASP A 89 2.23 1.73 -18.42
C ASP A 89 2.42 0.21 -18.43
N VAL A 90 1.52 -0.51 -17.76
CA VAL A 90 1.59 -1.96 -17.62
C VAL A 90 0.65 -2.68 -18.58
N LEU A 91 1.22 -3.59 -19.36
CA LEU A 91 0.49 -4.55 -20.19
C LEU A 91 0.58 -5.94 -19.57
N ILE A 92 -0.54 -6.65 -19.55
CA ILE A 92 -0.59 -8.08 -19.21
C ILE A 92 -0.62 -8.85 -20.53
N ILE A 93 0.39 -9.69 -20.74
CA ILE A 93 0.57 -10.51 -21.95
C ILE A 93 0.36 -11.95 -21.58
N TYR A 94 -0.68 -12.59 -22.10
CA TYR A 94 -0.89 -14.03 -22.03
C TYR A 94 -0.24 -14.69 -23.24
N TYR A 95 0.44 -15.79 -23.02
CA TYR A 95 1.21 -16.48 -24.05
C TYR A 95 1.02 -18.00 -24.04
N ASP A 96 1.31 -18.62 -25.18
CA ASP A 96 1.43 -20.07 -25.33
C ASP A 96 2.74 -20.55 -24.72
N LEU A 97 2.67 -21.49 -23.76
CA LEU A 97 3.82 -22.07 -23.07
C LEU A 97 4.91 -22.58 -24.03
N ALA A 98 4.54 -23.16 -25.17
CA ALA A 98 5.48 -23.69 -26.15
C ALA A 98 6.27 -22.58 -26.89
N LYS A 99 5.81 -21.33 -26.79
CA LYS A 99 6.37 -20.16 -27.49
C LYS A 99 6.96 -19.12 -26.54
N ARG A 100 7.15 -19.46 -25.26
CA ARG A 100 7.64 -18.52 -24.22
C ARG A 100 8.91 -17.77 -24.62
N GLU A 101 9.91 -18.46 -25.16
CA GLU A 101 11.18 -17.83 -25.55
C GLU A 101 11.00 -16.80 -26.67
N GLN A 102 10.18 -17.12 -27.68
CA GLN A 102 9.83 -16.21 -28.77
C GLN A 102 9.11 -14.97 -28.25
N VAL A 103 8.20 -15.13 -27.29
CA VAL A 103 7.49 -14.03 -26.64
C VAL A 103 8.44 -13.14 -25.84
N LEU A 104 9.38 -13.72 -25.08
CA LEU A 104 10.39 -12.95 -24.35
C LEU A 104 11.25 -12.09 -25.28
N ILE A 105 11.71 -12.65 -26.40
CA ILE A 105 12.48 -11.91 -27.40
C ILE A 105 11.65 -10.74 -27.95
N ALA A 106 10.39 -10.98 -28.29
CA ALA A 106 9.50 -9.94 -28.80
C ALA A 106 9.27 -8.82 -27.78
N ILE A 107 9.11 -9.14 -26.49
CA ILE A 107 8.99 -8.15 -25.40
C ILE A 107 10.26 -7.29 -25.31
N VAL A 108 11.44 -7.92 -25.31
CA VAL A 108 12.73 -7.20 -25.25
C VAL A 108 12.90 -6.27 -26.45
N GLN A 109 12.47 -6.69 -27.65
CA GLN A 109 12.49 -5.84 -28.86
C GLN A 109 11.59 -4.59 -28.75
N GLN A 110 10.54 -4.63 -27.93
CA GLN A 110 9.71 -3.46 -27.66
C GLN A 110 10.32 -2.50 -26.62
N GLN A 111 11.54 -2.77 -26.13
CA GLN A 111 12.17 -2.03 -25.03
C GLN A 111 11.26 -1.96 -23.80
N ALA A 112 10.52 -3.04 -23.56
CA ALA A 112 9.64 -3.17 -22.41
C ALA A 112 10.37 -3.90 -21.28
N GLU A 113 10.12 -3.47 -20.05
CA GLU A 113 10.61 -4.09 -18.83
C GLU A 113 9.61 -5.14 -18.37
N ILE A 114 10.06 -6.35 -18.02
CA ILE A 114 9.18 -7.35 -17.39
C ILE A 114 9.10 -7.04 -15.90
N VAL A 115 7.93 -6.63 -15.44
CA VAL A 115 7.65 -6.33 -14.02
C VAL A 115 7.31 -7.60 -13.25
N TYR A 116 6.66 -8.58 -13.90
CA TYR A 116 6.28 -9.83 -13.26
C TYR A 116 6.12 -10.98 -14.25
N ASP A 117 6.47 -12.20 -13.82
CA ASP A 117 6.29 -13.46 -14.56
C ASP A 117 5.29 -14.36 -13.83
N TYR A 118 4.05 -14.41 -14.32
CA TYR A 118 2.98 -15.27 -13.83
C TYR A 118 3.12 -16.68 -14.40
N LYS A 119 4.02 -17.48 -13.83
CA LYS A 119 4.26 -18.88 -14.27
C LYS A 119 3.00 -19.75 -14.30
N ASN A 120 2.07 -19.53 -13.37
CA ASN A 120 0.85 -20.35 -13.25
C ASN A 120 -0.21 -20.03 -14.31
N PHE A 121 -0.15 -18.83 -14.91
CA PHE A 121 -1.15 -18.35 -15.87
C PHE A 121 -0.56 -18.12 -17.27
N SER A 122 0.72 -18.46 -17.47
CA SER A 122 1.46 -18.19 -18.70
C SER A 122 1.32 -16.73 -19.13
N ALA A 123 1.65 -15.82 -18.22
CA ALA A 123 1.52 -14.40 -18.47
C ALA A 123 2.70 -13.57 -17.96
N PHE A 124 2.98 -12.45 -18.62
CA PHE A 124 3.91 -11.43 -18.16
C PHE A 124 3.16 -10.12 -17.89
N ALA A 125 3.49 -9.44 -16.79
CA ALA A 125 3.26 -8.00 -16.67
C ALA A 125 4.50 -7.28 -17.19
N ILE A 126 4.32 -6.39 -18.17
CA ILE A 126 5.42 -5.60 -18.72
C ILE A 126 5.14 -4.11 -18.58
N LYS A 127 6.18 -3.31 -18.34
CA LYS A 127 6.13 -1.85 -18.36
C LYS A 127 6.76 -1.31 -19.64
N THR A 128 6.17 -0.29 -20.26
CA THR A 128 6.71 0.30 -21.51
C THR A 128 6.36 1.78 -21.64
N ALA A 129 7.24 2.55 -22.27
CA ALA A 129 7.00 3.97 -22.54
C ALA A 129 5.97 4.22 -23.66
N GLN A 130 5.65 3.21 -24.48
CA GLN A 130 4.72 3.35 -25.63
C GLN A 130 3.60 2.28 -25.59
N PRO A 131 2.76 2.23 -24.54
CA PRO A 131 1.93 1.07 -24.25
C PRO A 131 0.87 0.76 -25.32
N VAL A 132 0.30 1.78 -25.97
CA VAL A 132 -0.64 1.59 -27.10
C VAL A 132 0.04 0.95 -28.31
N LYS A 133 1.25 1.42 -28.65
CA LYS A 133 2.02 0.89 -29.79
C LYS A 133 2.54 -0.51 -29.48
N THR A 134 3.12 -0.69 -28.29
CA THR A 134 3.61 -1.98 -27.80
C THR A 134 2.51 -3.03 -27.80
N LYS A 135 1.32 -2.70 -27.28
CA LYS A 135 0.14 -3.59 -27.37
C LYS A 135 -0.18 -3.98 -28.81
N LYS A 136 -0.30 -2.99 -29.71
CA LYS A 136 -0.63 -3.22 -31.12
C LYS A 136 0.41 -4.11 -31.82
N ASN A 137 1.69 -3.99 -31.46
CA ASN A 137 2.77 -4.79 -32.03
C ASN A 137 2.76 -6.22 -31.50
N LEU A 138 2.69 -6.38 -30.18
CA LEU A 138 2.72 -7.69 -29.52
C LEU A 138 1.49 -8.53 -29.87
N GLN A 139 0.33 -7.93 -30.10
CA GLN A 139 -0.87 -8.66 -30.55
C GLN A 139 -0.69 -9.43 -31.88
N ARG A 140 0.37 -9.16 -32.66
CA ARG A 140 0.67 -9.86 -33.91
C ARG A 140 1.76 -10.91 -33.78
N VAL A 141 2.38 -11.04 -32.60
CA VAL A 141 3.48 -11.97 -32.38
C VAL A 141 2.92 -13.37 -32.18
N GLU A 142 3.43 -14.32 -32.95
CA GLU A 142 3.09 -15.73 -32.79
C GLU A 142 3.40 -16.19 -31.35
N GLY A 143 2.46 -16.90 -30.73
CA GLY A 143 2.56 -17.33 -29.34
C GLY A 143 2.02 -16.33 -28.32
N ILE A 144 1.63 -15.11 -28.71
CA ILE A 144 0.87 -14.21 -27.85
C ILE A 144 -0.63 -14.47 -28.03
N LEU A 145 -1.28 -14.89 -26.95
CA LEU A 145 -2.71 -15.20 -26.92
C LEU A 145 -3.55 -13.94 -26.69
N GLN A 146 -3.09 -13.06 -25.80
CA GLN A 146 -3.79 -11.82 -25.51
C GLN A 146 -2.86 -10.75 -24.91
N VAL A 147 -3.13 -9.48 -25.22
CA VAL A 147 -2.49 -8.33 -24.58
C VAL A 147 -3.56 -7.40 -24.02
N GLN A 148 -3.54 -7.20 -22.71
CA GLN A 148 -4.48 -6.35 -21.99
C GLN A 148 -3.73 -5.19 -21.32
N PHE A 149 -4.42 -4.06 -21.15
CA PHE A 149 -3.93 -3.03 -20.23
C PHE A 149 -4.26 -3.44 -18.81
N ASP A 150 -3.38 -3.12 -17.86
CA ASP A 150 -3.73 -3.28 -16.45
C ASP A 150 -4.88 -2.32 -16.08
N GLY A 151 -5.96 -2.90 -15.57
CA GLY A 151 -7.22 -2.21 -15.29
C GLY A 151 -7.38 -1.94 -13.81
N LYS A 152 -7.90 -0.75 -13.44
CA LYS A 152 -8.28 -0.47 -12.06
C LYS A 152 -9.57 -1.22 -11.72
N GLN A 153 -9.49 -2.18 -10.79
CA GLN A 153 -10.66 -2.82 -10.21
C GLN A 153 -11.06 -2.05 -8.93
N GLN A 154 -12.32 -1.61 -8.85
CA GLN A 154 -12.89 -1.02 -7.64
C GLN A 154 -14.01 -1.94 -7.15
N LEU A 155 -13.98 -2.29 -5.87
CA LEU A 155 -15.06 -3.03 -5.25
C LEU A 155 -16.34 -2.19 -5.29
N HIS A 156 -17.42 -2.76 -5.82
CA HIS A 156 -18.74 -2.13 -5.81
C HIS A 156 -19.25 -2.09 -4.36
N ARG A 157 -19.68 -0.91 -3.87
CA ARG A 157 -20.34 -0.77 -2.58
C ARG A 157 -21.84 -0.67 -2.85
N ASN A 158 -22.62 -1.63 -2.34
CA ASN A 158 -24.07 -1.48 -2.27
C ASN A 158 -24.34 -0.39 -1.22
N MET A 159 -25.10 0.63 -1.59
CA MET A 159 -25.60 1.67 -0.69
C MET A 159 -27.00 1.29 -0.23
#